data_AF-A0A1L9U1Y0-F1
#
_entry.id   AF-A0A1L9U1Y0-F1
#
_cell.length_a   1.000
_cell.length_b   1.000
_cell.length_c   1.000
_cell.angle_alpha   90.00
_cell.angle_beta   90.00
_cell.angle_gamma   90.00
#
_symmetry.space_group_name_H-M   'P 1'
#
loop_
_entity.id
_entity.type
_entity.pdbx_description
1 polymer ?
#
loop_
_entity_poly.entity_id
_entity_poly.type
_entity_poly.pdbx_seq_one_letter_code
_entity_poly.pdbx_strand_id
1 'polypeptide(L)'
;LHRGSLRLYPLPRTLLLPDSRHGNWSLIEIQTSTGAVVHYSFASKGPSTHDVSRPQACSTCQAATTALSQHLRECQQPCPEWQVDHQRLASDREVDRSETRFLWTMAQRAGGLPVQGDPPDTFRSSLAQTIVAEVLQSRTSQPPSLIGGLTGLSRHEKAERRWSAVTGHSGTLDLTSTWQRVAQMPLGGAPMGWEQADRLLQLTFNIASPAVLVGIKRQLSHLRAREHDATRPFGRSAAGVFEAGLWHKSNEQSSRIGLALTCWYVHDLRQQHSQRGCPDPLGQTVGDIIQGLPADARDYRQVEDKVKEWSKRAWPWKQLARIARSPNILCFLPQGVGYFSGEEGSSMTDYRTLKKTQFEAMEAVLQQFRPRLLQNVPPDFFEIFLYNRLPAARFAFEQWMDEEMLQEPLDSSKFDHAFDPQPN
;
A
#
# COMPACT_ATOMS: atom_id res chain seq x y z
N LEU A 1 -16.81 2.99 -4.56
CA LEU A 1 -17.55 2.76 -5.82
C LEU A 1 -16.79 3.18 -7.08
N HIS A 2 -15.69 3.94 -6.99
CA HIS A 2 -14.91 4.45 -8.14
C HIS A 2 -13.99 3.45 -8.86
N ARG A 3 -14.13 2.15 -8.62
CA ARG A 3 -13.38 1.09 -9.33
C ARG A 3 -14.37 0.01 -9.73
N GLY A 4 -14.58 -0.20 -11.02
CA GLY A 4 -15.55 -1.12 -11.61
C GLY A 4 -15.28 -2.62 -11.38
N SER A 5 -14.81 -3.00 -10.19
CA SER A 5 -14.42 -4.38 -9.84
C SER A 5 -15.29 -5.02 -8.77
N LEU A 6 -16.34 -4.34 -8.29
CA LEU A 6 -17.31 -4.94 -7.38
C LEU A 6 -18.53 -5.41 -8.18
N ARG A 7 -18.49 -6.65 -8.67
CA ARG A 7 -19.69 -7.38 -9.11
C ARG A 7 -20.48 -7.77 -7.87
N LEU A 8 -21.20 -6.82 -7.28
CA LEU A 8 -22.11 -7.06 -6.14
C LEU A 8 -23.39 -7.69 -6.68
N TYR A 9 -23.32 -8.97 -7.05
CA TYR A 9 -24.49 -9.74 -7.43
C TYR A 9 -24.63 -11.00 -6.57
N PRO A 10 -25.75 -11.17 -5.83
CA PRO A 10 -26.84 -10.21 -5.69
C PRO A 10 -26.42 -8.96 -4.91
N LEU A 11 -27.07 -7.85 -5.20
CA LEU A 11 -26.78 -6.58 -4.52
C LEU A 11 -27.26 -6.68 -3.06
N PRO A 12 -26.41 -6.35 -2.05
CA PRO A 12 -26.83 -6.39 -0.66
C PRO A 12 -28.03 -5.47 -0.40
N ARG A 13 -28.95 -5.89 0.49
CA ARG A 13 -30.13 -5.09 0.87
C ARG A 13 -29.76 -3.73 1.48
N THR A 14 -28.65 -3.69 2.22
CA THR A 14 -28.12 -2.50 2.86
C THR A 14 -26.65 -2.33 2.48
N LEU A 15 -26.28 -1.15 2.01
CA LEU A 15 -24.90 -0.75 1.78
C LEU A 15 -24.52 0.33 2.79
N LEU A 16 -23.36 0.17 3.42
CA LEU A 16 -22.77 1.15 4.31
C LEU A 16 -21.49 1.68 3.67
N LEU A 17 -21.52 2.94 3.25
CA LEU A 17 -20.46 3.59 2.50
C LEU A 17 -19.80 4.65 3.38
N PRO A 18 -18.60 4.39 3.91
CA PRO A 18 -17.86 5.40 4.64
C PRO A 18 -17.33 6.48 3.69
N ASP A 19 -17.41 7.74 4.11
CA ASP A 19 -16.84 8.88 3.41
C ASP A 19 -15.97 9.71 4.37
N SER A 20 -14.85 10.21 3.87
CA SER A 20 -13.93 11.07 4.62
C SER A 20 -13.54 12.23 3.74
N ARG A 21 -14.14 13.40 3.98
CA ARG A 21 -13.84 14.63 3.27
C ARG A 21 -13.28 15.65 4.25
N HIS A 22 -12.12 16.24 3.91
CA HIS A 22 -11.45 17.25 4.72
C HIS A 22 -11.19 16.81 6.17
N GLY A 23 -10.90 15.52 6.38
CA GLY A 23 -10.66 14.96 7.72
C GLY A 23 -11.92 14.66 8.54
N ASN A 24 -13.11 14.96 8.03
CA ASN A 24 -14.37 14.64 8.70
C ASN A 24 -14.98 13.34 8.16
N TRP A 25 -15.28 12.42 9.07
CA TRP A 25 -15.95 11.16 8.74
C TRP A 25 -17.45 11.36 8.60
N SER A 26 -18.05 10.62 7.69
CA SER A 26 -19.50 10.47 7.53
C SER A 26 -19.83 9.08 7.01
N LEU A 27 -21.10 8.69 7.12
CA LEU A 27 -21.57 7.38 6.70
C LEU A 27 -22.80 7.53 5.82
N ILE A 28 -22.80 6.91 4.64
CA ILE A 28 -23.98 6.83 3.78
C ILE A 28 -24.53 5.41 3.86
N GLU A 29 -25.75 5.29 4.37
CA GLU A 29 -26.51 4.05 4.32
C GLU A 29 -27.44 4.07 3.12
N ILE A 30 -27.45 3.01 2.32
CA ILE A 30 -28.34 2.86 1.17
C ILE A 30 -29.11 1.57 1.31
N GLN A 31 -30.44 1.67 1.36
CA GLN A 31 -31.34 0.54 1.23
C GLN A 31 -31.72 0.34 -0.22
N THR A 32 -31.16 -0.69 -0.81
CA THR A 32 -31.14 -0.88 -2.27
C THR A 32 -32.49 -1.35 -2.81
N SER A 33 -33.31 -1.98 -1.97
CA SER A 33 -34.66 -2.42 -2.32
C SER A 33 -35.72 -1.32 -2.21
N THR A 34 -35.53 -0.35 -1.31
CA THR A 34 -36.52 0.71 -1.04
C THR A 34 -36.14 2.06 -1.65
N GLY A 35 -34.88 2.23 -2.08
CA GLY A 35 -34.38 3.51 -2.57
C GLY A 35 -34.04 4.50 -1.45
N ALA A 36 -34.16 4.12 -0.18
CA ALA A 36 -33.84 5.01 0.94
C ALA A 36 -32.33 5.18 1.09
N VAL A 37 -31.89 6.42 1.21
CA VAL A 37 -30.50 6.82 1.42
C VAL A 37 -30.45 7.71 2.66
N VAL A 38 -29.62 7.36 3.65
CA VAL A 38 -29.44 8.18 4.85
C VAL A 38 -27.96 8.57 4.97
N HIS A 39 -27.68 9.86 4.99
CA HIS A 39 -26.35 10.40 5.21
C HIS A 39 -26.17 10.83 6.67
N TYR A 40 -25.40 10.06 7.43
CA TYR A 40 -25.05 10.36 8.81
C TYR A 40 -23.82 11.29 8.87
N SER A 41 -23.97 12.43 9.53
CA SER A 41 -22.87 13.38 9.79
C SER A 41 -22.54 13.46 11.29
N PHE A 42 -21.25 13.48 11.61
CA PHE A 42 -20.72 13.44 12.99
C PHE A 42 -19.97 14.75 13.31
N ALA A 43 -20.68 15.88 13.37
CA ALA A 43 -20.06 17.17 13.65
C ALA A 43 -19.75 17.35 15.15
N SER A 44 -18.57 17.88 15.48
CA SER A 44 -18.32 18.59 16.73
C SER A 44 -18.96 19.98 16.65
N LYS A 45 -19.52 20.47 17.76
CA LYS A 45 -20.36 21.69 17.83
C LYS A 45 -19.85 22.84 16.95
N GLY A 46 -20.68 23.25 15.98
CA GLY A 46 -20.60 24.53 15.27
C GLY A 46 -22.03 25.06 15.07
N PRO A 47 -22.24 26.37 14.94
CA PRO A 47 -23.56 26.99 15.10
C PRO A 47 -24.55 26.42 14.10
N SER A 48 -25.76 26.12 14.60
CA SER A 48 -26.93 25.87 13.79
C SER A 48 -27.32 27.16 13.05
N THR A 49 -26.73 27.39 11.89
CA THR A 49 -27.34 28.31 10.91
C THR A 49 -28.34 27.51 10.10
N HIS A 50 -29.60 27.89 10.29
CA HIS A 50 -30.75 27.50 9.51
C HIS A 50 -30.43 27.25 8.04
N ASP A 51 -30.79 26.06 7.55
CA ASP A 51 -31.36 25.96 6.22
C ASP A 51 -32.37 24.81 6.21
N VAL A 52 -33.61 25.14 6.59
CA VAL A 52 -34.79 24.28 6.46
C VAL A 52 -35.27 24.37 5.00
N SER A 53 -34.35 24.06 4.10
CA SER A 53 -34.56 24.02 2.65
C SER A 53 -34.32 22.57 2.26
N ARG A 54 -35.34 21.88 1.71
CA ARG A 54 -35.27 20.47 1.27
C ARG A 54 -33.89 20.17 0.68
N PRO A 55 -33.08 19.27 1.28
CA PRO A 55 -31.71 19.15 0.85
C PRO A 55 -31.70 18.52 -0.54
N GLN A 56 -31.26 19.28 -1.54
CA GLN A 56 -30.69 18.66 -2.73
C GLN A 56 -29.64 17.64 -2.24
N ALA A 57 -29.68 16.44 -2.79
CA ALA A 57 -28.76 15.37 -2.42
C ALA A 57 -27.31 15.91 -2.46
N CYS A 58 -26.55 15.72 -1.37
CA CYS A 58 -25.17 16.17 -1.34
C CYS A 58 -24.36 15.48 -2.44
N SER A 59 -23.26 16.09 -2.90
CA SER A 59 -22.48 15.54 -4.02
C SER A 59 -21.99 14.10 -3.78
N THR A 60 -21.74 13.70 -2.53
CA THR A 60 -21.39 12.31 -2.20
C THR A 60 -22.58 11.35 -2.39
N CYS A 61 -23.75 11.70 -1.83
CA CYS A 61 -24.97 10.91 -2.00
C CYS A 61 -25.34 10.78 -3.48
N GLN A 62 -25.27 11.89 -4.22
CA GLN A 62 -25.55 11.90 -5.65
C GLN A 62 -24.60 10.95 -6.40
N ALA A 63 -23.29 11.04 -6.17
CA ALA A 63 -22.31 10.15 -6.78
C ALA A 63 -22.57 8.67 -6.45
N ALA A 64 -22.91 8.36 -5.20
CA ALA A 64 -23.22 7.01 -4.77
C ALA A 64 -24.49 6.46 -5.46
N THR A 65 -25.56 7.25 -5.48
CA THR A 65 -26.82 6.87 -6.15
C THR A 65 -26.66 6.76 -7.66
N THR A 66 -25.89 7.63 -8.30
CA THR A 66 -25.62 7.58 -9.75
C THR A 66 -24.84 6.32 -10.11
N ALA A 67 -23.80 5.97 -9.33
CA ALA A 67 -23.03 4.75 -9.54
C ALA A 67 -23.91 3.49 -9.38
N LEU A 68 -24.78 3.46 -8.36
CA LEU A 68 -25.71 2.35 -8.16
C LEU A 68 -26.78 2.27 -9.26
N SER A 69 -27.36 3.39 -9.68
CA SER A 69 -28.29 3.44 -10.81
C SER A 69 -27.65 2.99 -12.11
N GLN A 70 -26.39 3.32 -12.35
CA GLN A 70 -25.65 2.81 -13.51
C GLN A 70 -25.49 1.29 -13.41
N HIS A 71 -25.04 0.79 -12.26
CA HIS A 71 -24.85 -0.65 -12.05
C HIS A 71 -26.15 -1.45 -12.18
N LEU A 72 -27.26 -0.98 -11.59
CA LEU A 72 -28.57 -1.64 -11.71
C LEU A 72 -29.04 -1.67 -13.18
N ARG A 73 -28.82 -0.60 -13.95
CA ARG A 73 -29.11 -0.58 -15.40
C ARG A 73 -28.26 -1.57 -16.18
N GLU A 74 -26.96 -1.63 -15.90
CA GLU A 74 -26.03 -2.61 -16.51
C GLU A 74 -26.45 -4.05 -16.21
N CYS A 75 -26.97 -4.32 -15.00
CA CYS A 75 -27.49 -5.61 -14.58
C CYS A 75 -28.96 -5.88 -14.98
N GLN A 76 -29.58 -4.99 -15.77
CA GLN A 76 -30.99 -5.08 -16.19
C GLN A 76 -31.98 -5.22 -15.01
N GLN A 77 -31.68 -4.57 -13.90
CA GLN A 77 -32.53 -4.53 -12.70
C GLN A 77 -33.34 -3.23 -12.64
N PRO A 78 -34.53 -3.24 -12.02
CA PRO A 78 -35.29 -2.02 -11.77
C PRO A 78 -34.50 -1.09 -10.84
N CYS A 79 -34.36 0.18 -11.23
CA CYS A 79 -33.76 1.20 -10.39
C CYS A 79 -34.85 1.85 -9.53
N PRO A 80 -34.73 1.85 -8.19
CA PRO A 80 -35.66 2.58 -7.35
C PRO A 80 -35.47 4.10 -7.52
N GLU A 81 -36.49 4.87 -7.15
CA GLU A 81 -36.34 6.31 -6.96
C GLU A 81 -35.60 6.56 -5.65
N TRP A 82 -34.47 7.26 -5.73
CA TRP A 82 -33.63 7.49 -4.55
C TRP A 82 -34.19 8.61 -3.68
N GLN A 83 -34.44 8.31 -2.42
CA GLN A 83 -34.90 9.25 -1.41
C GLN A 83 -33.78 9.51 -0.42
N VAL A 84 -33.20 10.70 -0.48
CA VAL A 84 -32.04 11.07 0.35
C VAL A 84 -32.49 11.85 1.58
N ASP A 85 -32.18 11.29 2.74
CA ASP A 85 -32.31 11.93 4.05
C ASP A 85 -30.92 12.20 4.66
N HIS A 86 -30.85 13.23 5.49
CA HIS A 86 -29.61 13.63 6.16
C HIS A 86 -29.84 13.64 7.66
N GLN A 87 -29.07 12.82 8.38
CA GLN A 87 -29.16 12.71 9.82
C GLN A 87 -27.88 13.24 10.48
N ARG A 88 -28.00 14.33 11.24
CA ARG A 88 -26.89 14.85 12.04
C ARG A 88 -26.90 14.19 13.42
N LEU A 89 -25.78 13.57 13.78
CA LEU A 89 -25.60 12.92 15.08
C LEU A 89 -24.60 13.74 15.90
N ALA A 90 -25.11 14.72 16.62
CA ALA A 90 -24.32 15.56 17.52
C ALA A 90 -23.97 14.82 18.82
N SER A 91 -22.78 15.08 19.36
CA SER A 91 -22.37 14.62 20.69
C SER A 91 -22.37 15.78 21.68
N ASP A 92 -22.86 15.51 22.89
CA ASP A 92 -22.83 16.48 23.98
C ASP A 92 -21.45 16.56 24.67
N ARG A 93 -20.51 15.64 24.36
CA ARG A 93 -19.16 15.57 24.94
C ARG A 93 -18.11 16.11 23.97
N GLU A 94 -17.34 17.12 24.40
CA GLU A 94 -16.55 18.03 23.55
C GLU A 94 -15.23 17.48 22.96
N VAL A 95 -14.62 16.47 23.56
CA VAL A 95 -13.28 15.95 23.25
C VAL A 95 -13.21 14.69 22.34
N ASP A 96 -12.82 14.68 21.05
CA ASP A 96 -12.33 13.46 20.33
C ASP A 96 -13.30 12.30 19.99
N ARG A 97 -14.58 12.54 19.65
CA ARG A 97 -15.56 11.44 19.42
C ARG A 97 -16.09 11.24 17.99
N SER A 98 -15.67 11.99 16.98
CA SER A 98 -16.28 11.88 15.63
C SER A 98 -16.05 10.50 15.00
N GLU A 99 -14.82 9.99 15.08
CA GLU A 99 -14.37 8.70 14.54
C GLU A 99 -14.97 7.53 15.32
N THR A 100 -14.99 7.67 16.65
CA THR A 100 -15.54 6.63 17.54
C THR A 100 -17.05 6.49 17.31
N ARG A 101 -17.75 7.61 17.17
CA ARG A 101 -19.18 7.63 16.90
C ARG A 101 -19.49 7.12 15.50
N PHE A 102 -18.66 7.46 14.51
CA PHE A 102 -18.75 6.91 13.16
C PHE A 102 -18.64 5.39 13.15
N LEU A 103 -17.58 4.83 13.77
CA LEU A 103 -17.36 3.38 13.84
C LEU A 103 -18.49 2.67 14.60
N TRP A 104 -18.96 3.26 15.69
CA TRP A 104 -20.09 2.72 16.44
C TRP A 104 -21.39 2.75 15.63
N THR A 105 -21.67 3.85 14.94
CA THR A 105 -22.85 4.00 14.07
C THR A 105 -22.82 2.96 12.96
N MET A 106 -21.65 2.76 12.33
CA MET A 106 -21.46 1.73 11.32
C MET A 106 -21.75 0.32 11.89
N ALA A 107 -21.24 0.00 13.08
CA ALA A 107 -21.48 -1.29 13.74
C ALA A 107 -22.97 -1.51 14.05
N GLN A 108 -23.67 -0.49 14.57
CA GLN A 108 -25.11 -0.58 14.86
C GLN A 108 -25.91 -0.79 13.58
N ARG A 109 -25.64 -0.01 12.53
CA ARG A 109 -26.36 -0.13 11.25
C ARG A 109 -26.06 -1.45 10.54
N ALA A 110 -24.83 -1.96 10.65
CA ALA A 110 -24.48 -3.28 10.12
C ALA A 110 -25.27 -4.40 10.81
N GLY A 111 -25.57 -4.25 12.11
CA GLY A 111 -26.45 -5.14 12.86
C GLY A 111 -27.95 -4.89 12.68
N GLY A 112 -28.36 -3.92 11.83
CA GLY A 112 -29.75 -3.53 11.66
C GLY A 112 -30.36 -2.77 12.86
N LEU A 113 -29.52 -2.34 13.81
CA LEU A 113 -29.95 -1.67 15.03
C LEU A 113 -30.09 -0.15 14.82
N PRO A 114 -31.05 0.51 15.50
CA PRO A 114 -31.18 1.96 15.45
C PRO A 114 -29.99 2.63 16.12
N VAL A 115 -29.65 3.82 15.65
CA VAL A 115 -28.55 4.63 16.20
C VAL A 115 -29.16 5.59 17.23
N GLN A 116 -29.22 5.16 18.49
CA GLN A 116 -29.73 5.96 19.60
C GLN A 116 -28.65 6.13 20.68
N GLY A 117 -28.35 7.38 21.03
CA GLY A 117 -27.39 7.71 22.08
C GLY A 117 -25.93 7.76 21.63
N ASP A 118 -25.04 7.85 22.62
CA ASP A 118 -23.59 7.87 22.45
C ASP A 118 -23.00 6.44 22.50
N PRO A 119 -21.84 6.20 21.87
CA PRO A 119 -21.12 4.95 22.04
C PRO A 119 -20.79 4.70 23.53
N PRO A 120 -20.87 3.45 24.02
CA PRO A 120 -20.42 3.10 25.37
C PRO A 120 -18.97 3.52 25.60
N ASP A 121 -18.63 3.95 26.82
CA ASP A 121 -17.26 4.39 27.13
C ASP A 121 -16.22 3.26 26.95
N THR A 122 -16.65 1.99 27.02
CA THR A 122 -15.83 0.79 26.75
C THR A 122 -15.70 0.45 25.26
N PHE A 123 -16.45 1.10 24.37
CA PHE A 123 -16.49 0.71 22.95
C PHE A 123 -15.11 0.79 22.28
N ARG A 124 -14.32 1.84 22.57
CA ARG A 124 -12.96 1.99 22.01
C ARG A 124 -12.01 0.89 22.46
N SER A 125 -12.04 0.54 23.76
CA SER A 125 -11.16 -0.50 24.29
C SER A 125 -11.59 -1.88 23.82
N SER A 126 -12.89 -2.16 23.76
CA SER A 126 -13.42 -3.40 23.18
C SER A 126 -13.08 -3.53 21.69
N LEU A 127 -13.25 -2.46 20.90
CA LEU A 127 -12.89 -2.47 19.49
C LEU A 127 -11.38 -2.69 19.28
N ALA A 128 -10.53 -2.03 20.07
CA ALA A 128 -9.09 -2.25 20.02
C ALA A 128 -8.72 -3.70 20.37
N GLN A 129 -9.37 -4.29 21.38
CA GLN A 129 -9.19 -5.70 21.73
C GLN A 129 -9.65 -6.63 20.60
N THR A 130 -10.79 -6.36 19.97
CA THR A 130 -11.28 -7.13 18.82
C THR A 130 -10.33 -7.04 17.64
N ILE A 131 -9.83 -5.85 17.29
CA ILE A 131 -8.86 -5.67 16.20
C ILE A 131 -7.56 -6.41 16.53
N VAL A 132 -7.04 -6.28 17.75
CA VAL A 132 -5.82 -6.98 18.16
C VAL A 132 -6.03 -8.49 18.15
N ALA A 133 -7.16 -8.98 18.67
CA ALA A 133 -7.51 -10.39 18.65
C ALA A 133 -7.64 -10.90 17.21
N GLU A 134 -8.31 -10.18 16.31
CA GLU A 134 -8.45 -10.52 14.89
C GLU A 134 -7.12 -10.44 14.14
N VAL A 135 -6.23 -9.51 14.47
CA VAL A 135 -4.87 -9.44 13.92
C VAL A 135 -4.00 -10.59 14.42
N LEU A 136 -4.15 -11.00 15.67
CA LEU A 136 -3.46 -12.15 16.25
C LEU A 136 -4.04 -13.48 15.73
N GLN A 137 -5.36 -13.52 15.51
CA GLN A 137 -6.09 -14.68 15.02
C GLN A 137 -5.91 -14.85 13.52
N SER A 138 -5.88 -13.80 12.71
CA SER A 138 -5.50 -13.87 11.28
C SER A 138 -4.03 -14.24 11.07
N ARG A 139 -3.18 -14.02 12.06
CA ARG A 139 -1.79 -14.52 12.10
C ARG A 139 -1.68 -16.00 12.49
N THR A 140 -2.69 -16.58 13.12
CA THR A 140 -2.65 -17.96 13.68
C THR A 140 -3.71 -18.90 13.09
N SER A 141 -4.75 -18.37 12.47
CA SER A 141 -5.91 -19.09 11.94
C SER A 141 -6.03 -18.78 10.45
N GLN A 142 -6.25 -19.82 9.63
CA GLN A 142 -6.67 -19.64 8.25
C GLN A 142 -7.93 -18.76 8.23
N PRO A 143 -8.06 -17.79 7.29
CA PRO A 143 -9.19 -16.88 7.26
C PRO A 143 -10.51 -17.66 7.10
N PRO A 144 -11.59 -17.26 7.81
CA PRO A 144 -12.90 -17.87 7.62
C PRO A 144 -13.33 -17.66 6.17
N SER A 145 -13.54 -18.79 5.49
CA SER A 145 -14.09 -18.88 4.15
C SER A 145 -15.35 -18.04 4.02
N LEU A 146 -15.27 -16.97 3.22
CA LEU A 146 -16.42 -16.26 2.70
C LEU A 146 -17.27 -17.25 1.89
N ILE A 147 -18.50 -17.44 2.33
CA ILE A 147 -19.50 -18.30 1.72
C ILE A 147 -19.88 -17.74 0.35
N GLY A 148 -19.84 -18.62 -0.66
CA GLY A 148 -20.77 -18.58 -1.77
C GLY A 148 -20.16 -18.30 -3.14
N GLY A 149 -19.66 -19.35 -3.80
CA GLY A 149 -19.59 -19.38 -5.27
C GLY A 149 -18.26 -19.85 -5.83
N LEU A 150 -18.21 -21.16 -6.15
CA LEU A 150 -17.32 -21.84 -7.10
C LEU A 150 -15.92 -22.30 -6.61
N THR A 151 -15.84 -23.63 -6.42
CA THR A 151 -14.70 -24.58 -6.53
C THR A 151 -13.86 -24.91 -5.28
N GLY A 152 -14.04 -26.16 -4.83
CA GLY A 152 -13.34 -26.81 -3.72
C GLY A 152 -11.95 -27.31 -4.11
N LEU A 153 -11.04 -26.37 -4.35
CA LEU A 153 -9.62 -26.65 -4.49
C LEU A 153 -8.91 -26.37 -3.17
N SER A 154 -8.07 -27.30 -2.75
CA SER A 154 -7.11 -27.10 -1.66
C SER A 154 -6.15 -25.95 -1.99
N ARG A 155 -5.53 -25.37 -0.96
CA ARG A 155 -4.52 -24.30 -1.15
C ARG A 155 -3.37 -24.74 -2.04
N HIS A 156 -2.97 -26.00 -1.93
CA HIS A 156 -1.94 -26.60 -2.76
C HIS A 156 -2.34 -26.60 -4.24
N GLU A 157 -3.54 -27.09 -4.57
CA GLU A 157 -4.05 -27.09 -5.95
C GLU A 157 -4.23 -25.68 -6.51
N LYS A 158 -4.61 -24.71 -5.68
CA LYS A 158 -4.66 -23.30 -6.09
C LYS A 158 -3.28 -22.76 -6.45
N ALA A 159 -2.27 -23.01 -5.62
CA ALA A 159 -0.89 -22.61 -5.89
C ALA A 159 -0.32 -23.31 -7.13
N GLU A 160 -0.59 -24.61 -7.30
CA GLU A 160 -0.13 -25.39 -8.44
C GLU A 160 -0.74 -24.88 -9.76
N ARG A 161 -2.06 -24.66 -9.81
CA ARG A 161 -2.70 -24.03 -10.98
C ARG A 161 -2.16 -22.63 -11.27
N ARG A 162 -1.89 -21.87 -10.23
CA ARG A 162 -1.34 -20.51 -10.35
C ARG A 162 0.05 -20.51 -10.96
N TRP A 163 0.95 -21.36 -10.45
CA TRP A 163 2.33 -21.43 -10.93
C TRP A 163 2.47 -22.11 -12.29
N SER A 164 1.54 -22.99 -12.66
CA SER A 164 1.47 -23.59 -14.01
C SER A 164 0.86 -22.67 -15.07
N ALA A 165 0.15 -21.61 -14.67
CA ALA A 165 -0.53 -20.67 -15.57
C ALA A 165 0.17 -19.30 -15.66
N VAL A 166 1.41 -19.17 -15.18
CA VAL A 166 2.15 -17.91 -15.28
C VAL A 166 2.46 -17.62 -16.75
N THR A 167 2.12 -16.42 -17.22
CA THR A 167 2.42 -15.97 -18.58
C THR A 167 3.76 -15.24 -18.61
N GLY A 168 4.61 -15.66 -19.55
CA GLY A 168 5.83 -14.95 -19.94
C GLY A 168 5.78 -14.50 -21.40
N HIS A 169 6.85 -13.87 -21.88
CA HIS A 169 6.94 -13.27 -23.21
C HIS A 169 6.81 -14.31 -24.33
N SER A 170 7.37 -15.51 -24.12
CA SER A 170 7.30 -16.64 -25.06
C SER A 170 6.10 -17.57 -24.84
N GLY A 171 5.12 -17.18 -24.02
CA GLY A 171 3.96 -17.99 -23.66
C GLY A 171 3.94 -18.42 -22.20
N THR A 172 3.21 -19.49 -21.88
CA THR A 172 3.08 -19.97 -20.49
C THR A 172 4.41 -20.50 -19.96
N LEU A 173 4.84 -19.95 -18.83
CA LEU A 173 6.02 -20.37 -18.08
C LEU A 173 5.56 -21.20 -16.88
N ASP A 174 5.74 -22.52 -16.93
CA ASP A 174 5.39 -23.38 -15.80
C ASP A 174 6.44 -23.26 -14.68
N LEU A 175 6.06 -22.61 -13.58
CA LEU A 175 6.88 -22.40 -12.39
C LEU A 175 6.63 -23.43 -11.29
N THR A 176 5.80 -24.46 -11.53
CA THR A 176 5.42 -25.46 -10.53
C THR A 176 6.65 -26.21 -9.99
N SER A 177 7.58 -26.58 -10.86
CA SER A 177 8.83 -27.23 -10.45
C SER A 177 9.73 -26.33 -9.59
N THR A 178 9.73 -25.01 -9.86
CA THR A 178 10.44 -24.03 -9.04
C THR A 178 9.80 -23.90 -7.67
N TRP A 179 8.47 -23.83 -7.61
CA TRP A 179 7.73 -23.81 -6.35
C TRP A 179 8.00 -25.07 -5.51
N GLN A 180 7.94 -26.25 -6.12
CA GLN A 180 8.29 -27.51 -5.47
C GLN A 180 9.72 -27.52 -4.94
N ARG A 181 10.69 -27.07 -5.73
CA ARG A 181 12.10 -26.97 -5.32
C ARG A 181 12.26 -26.04 -4.12
N VAL A 182 11.64 -24.86 -4.13
CA VAL A 182 11.70 -23.88 -3.02
C VAL A 182 11.04 -24.44 -1.77
N ALA A 183 9.93 -25.18 -1.90
CA ALA A 183 9.26 -25.83 -0.76
C ALA A 183 10.15 -26.85 -0.04
N GLN A 184 11.07 -27.49 -0.77
CA GLN A 184 12.03 -28.44 -0.21
C GLN A 184 13.31 -27.79 0.34
N MET A 185 13.52 -26.48 0.15
CA MET A 185 14.72 -25.81 0.67
C MET A 185 14.73 -25.82 2.21
N PRO A 186 15.89 -26.08 2.84
CA PRO A 186 15.99 -26.13 4.29
C PRO A 186 15.84 -24.75 4.92
N LEU A 187 14.94 -24.64 5.90
CA LEU A 187 14.67 -23.46 6.70
C LEU A 187 14.77 -23.82 8.20
N GLY A 188 15.97 -23.70 8.76
CA GLY A 188 16.20 -24.05 10.17
C GLY A 188 16.12 -25.55 10.47
N GLY A 189 16.59 -26.39 9.54
CA GLY A 189 16.66 -27.85 9.70
C GLY A 189 15.44 -28.62 9.21
N ALA A 190 14.38 -27.94 8.79
CA ALA A 190 13.19 -28.54 8.16
C ALA A 190 12.94 -27.94 6.77
N PRO A 191 12.21 -28.61 5.87
CA PRO A 191 11.76 -28.01 4.61
C PRO A 191 10.93 -26.74 4.84
N MET A 192 11.06 -25.75 3.97
CA MET A 192 10.29 -24.50 4.02
C MET A 192 8.77 -24.76 3.97
N GLY A 193 8.36 -25.77 3.21
CA GLY A 193 6.96 -26.13 3.03
C GLY A 193 6.25 -25.33 1.94
N TRP A 194 5.15 -25.89 1.44
CA TRP A 194 4.42 -25.44 0.26
C TRP A 194 3.87 -24.01 0.38
N GLU A 195 3.26 -23.68 1.51
CA GLU A 195 2.64 -22.35 1.72
C GLU A 195 3.68 -21.23 1.81
N GLN A 196 4.80 -21.48 2.49
CA GLN A 196 5.86 -20.48 2.60
C GLN A 196 6.59 -20.30 1.26
N ALA A 197 6.80 -21.38 0.50
CA ALA A 197 7.36 -21.31 -0.85
C ALA A 197 6.44 -20.55 -1.80
N ASP A 198 5.13 -20.76 -1.71
CA ASP A 198 4.14 -20.02 -2.49
C ASP A 198 4.22 -18.52 -2.18
N ARG A 199 4.14 -18.15 -0.89
CA ARG A 199 4.27 -16.74 -0.47
C ARG A 199 5.60 -16.13 -0.90
N LEU A 200 6.70 -16.87 -0.82
CA LEU A 200 8.02 -16.37 -1.23
C LEU A 200 8.08 -16.10 -2.73
N LEU A 201 7.55 -17.01 -3.56
CA LEU A 201 7.49 -16.79 -5.00
C LEU A 201 6.58 -15.63 -5.35
N GLN A 202 5.42 -15.50 -4.71
CA GLN A 202 4.55 -14.33 -4.90
C GLN A 202 5.31 -13.03 -4.58
N LEU A 203 5.99 -12.95 -3.43
CA LEU A 203 6.81 -11.79 -3.08
C LEU A 203 7.92 -11.53 -4.12
N THR A 204 8.52 -12.58 -4.69
CA THR A 204 9.62 -12.46 -5.65
C THR A 204 9.13 -11.92 -6.99
N PHE A 205 8.07 -12.51 -7.54
CA PHE A 205 7.51 -12.13 -8.85
C PHE A 205 6.73 -10.81 -8.80
N ASN A 206 6.28 -10.40 -7.62
CA ASN A 206 5.59 -9.12 -7.44
C ASN A 206 6.54 -7.91 -7.43
N ILE A 207 7.83 -8.09 -7.16
CA ILE A 207 8.82 -7.00 -7.32
C ILE A 207 8.79 -6.55 -8.77
N ALA A 208 8.68 -5.25 -9.07
CA ALA A 208 8.63 -4.76 -10.45
C ALA A 208 7.62 -5.51 -11.34
N SER A 209 6.49 -5.92 -10.77
CA SER A 209 5.35 -6.41 -11.55
C SER A 209 4.65 -5.26 -12.25
N PRO A 210 3.83 -5.51 -13.28
CA PRO A 210 3.06 -4.45 -13.92
C PRO A 210 2.21 -3.64 -12.95
N ALA A 211 1.60 -4.31 -11.96
CA ALA A 211 0.83 -3.65 -10.90
C ALA A 211 1.70 -2.71 -10.04
N VAL A 212 2.95 -3.09 -9.78
CA VAL A 212 3.90 -2.21 -9.08
C VAL A 212 4.31 -1.03 -9.95
N LEU A 213 4.56 -1.22 -11.24
CA LEU A 213 4.87 -0.12 -12.16
C LEU A 213 3.74 0.92 -12.25
N VAL A 214 2.49 0.47 -12.28
CA VAL A 214 1.32 1.35 -12.16
C VAL A 214 1.32 2.11 -10.83
N GLY A 215 1.71 1.45 -9.73
CA GLY A 215 1.90 2.10 -8.44
C GLY A 215 2.95 3.21 -8.48
N ILE A 216 4.10 2.95 -9.10
CA ILE A 216 5.18 3.93 -9.28
C ILE A 216 4.72 5.10 -10.15
N LYS A 217 4.01 4.83 -11.26
CA LYS A 217 3.46 5.85 -12.16
C LYS A 217 2.57 6.84 -11.39
N ARG A 218 1.70 6.32 -10.51
CA ARG A 218 0.82 7.14 -9.67
C ARG A 218 1.61 7.98 -8.66
N GLN A 219 2.67 7.42 -8.07
CA GLN A 219 3.54 8.18 -7.16
C GLN A 219 4.30 9.30 -7.88
N LEU A 220 4.85 9.04 -9.07
CA LEU A 220 5.49 10.06 -9.90
C LEU A 220 4.50 11.16 -10.29
N SER A 221 3.28 10.77 -10.69
CA SER A 221 2.21 11.72 -11.02
C SER A 221 1.86 12.62 -9.82
N HIS A 222 1.77 12.03 -8.63
CA HIS A 222 1.51 12.78 -7.39
C HIS A 222 2.68 13.72 -7.04
N LEU A 223 3.92 13.28 -7.20
CA LEU A 223 5.09 14.16 -7.01
C LEU A 223 5.07 15.33 -8.01
N ARG A 224 4.73 15.08 -9.29
CA ARG A 224 4.66 16.12 -10.33
C ARG A 224 3.56 17.13 -10.05
N ALA A 225 2.40 16.66 -9.60
CA ALA A 225 1.28 17.54 -9.22
C ALA A 225 1.63 18.48 -8.04
N ARG A 226 2.64 18.12 -7.23
CA ARG A 226 3.08 18.85 -6.04
C ARG A 226 4.42 19.55 -6.23
N GLU A 227 4.91 19.65 -7.46
CA GLU A 227 6.21 20.28 -7.79
C GLU A 227 6.24 21.77 -7.39
N HIS A 228 5.06 22.42 -7.30
CA HIS A 228 4.91 23.81 -6.86
C HIS A 228 4.56 23.97 -5.37
N ASP A 229 4.42 22.87 -4.63
CA ASP A 229 4.20 22.93 -3.17
C ASP A 229 5.52 23.24 -2.43
N ALA A 230 5.40 23.76 -1.21
CA ALA A 230 6.54 24.15 -0.35
C ALA A 230 7.50 23.00 0.05
N THR A 231 7.21 21.74 -0.29
CA THR A 231 8.11 20.60 -0.09
C THR A 231 9.23 20.62 -1.12
N ARG A 232 10.24 21.48 -0.90
CA ARG A 232 11.46 21.56 -1.71
C ARG A 232 12.19 20.20 -1.77
N PRO A 233 12.91 19.90 -2.87
CA PRO A 233 13.74 18.70 -2.94
C PRO A 233 14.84 18.74 -1.88
N PHE A 234 15.10 17.60 -1.25
CA PHE A 234 16.17 17.48 -0.26
C PHE A 234 17.55 17.53 -0.96
N GLY A 235 18.57 17.92 -0.20
CA GLY A 235 19.95 17.97 -0.69
C GLY A 235 20.50 16.58 -1.02
N ARG A 236 21.35 16.46 -2.06
CA ARG A 236 22.06 15.22 -2.40
C ARG A 236 23.27 15.02 -1.47
N SER A 237 23.01 14.80 -0.19
CA SER A 237 24.03 14.62 0.85
C SER A 237 23.51 13.73 1.98
N ALA A 238 24.41 13.26 2.86
CA ALA A 238 24.01 12.52 4.06
C ALA A 238 23.04 13.33 4.93
N ALA A 239 23.26 14.64 5.07
CA ALA A 239 22.34 15.56 5.75
C ALA A 239 20.98 15.63 5.06
N GLY A 240 20.95 15.74 3.73
CA GLY A 240 19.69 15.74 2.99
C GLY A 240 18.93 14.41 3.08
N VAL A 241 19.62 13.26 3.14
CA VAL A 241 18.99 11.95 3.44
C VAL A 241 18.41 11.93 4.85
N PHE A 242 19.11 12.51 5.82
CA PHE A 242 18.61 12.60 7.20
C PHE A 242 17.32 13.44 7.28
N GLU A 243 17.32 14.64 6.69
CA GLU A 243 16.14 15.51 6.60
C GLU A 243 14.98 14.82 5.86
N ALA A 244 15.28 14.21 4.71
CA ALA A 244 14.32 13.43 3.95
C ALA A 244 13.74 12.28 4.79
N GLY A 245 14.58 11.55 5.52
CA GLY A 245 14.19 10.46 6.40
C GLY A 245 13.22 10.88 7.51
N LEU A 246 13.44 12.04 8.12
CA LEU A 246 12.52 12.60 9.12
C LEU A 246 11.16 12.96 8.49
N TRP A 247 11.18 13.56 7.29
CA TRP A 247 9.98 13.89 6.55
C TRP A 247 9.21 12.63 6.12
N HIS A 248 9.90 11.63 5.57
CA HIS A 248 9.33 10.36 5.12
C HIS A 248 8.67 9.60 6.28
N LYS A 249 9.29 9.64 7.47
CA LYS A 249 8.71 9.04 8.68
C LYS A 249 7.41 9.73 9.11
N SER A 250 7.35 11.05 8.98
CA SER A 250 6.15 11.84 9.30
C SER A 250 5.04 11.68 8.24
N ASN A 251 5.40 11.21 7.05
CA ASN A 251 4.52 10.99 5.90
C ASN A 251 4.52 9.53 5.46
N GLU A 252 4.59 8.57 6.40
CA GLU A 252 4.83 7.15 6.11
C GLU A 252 3.77 6.54 5.18
N GLN A 253 2.53 7.05 5.20
CA GLN A 253 1.47 6.57 4.30
C GLN A 253 1.74 6.89 2.83
N SER A 254 2.38 8.03 2.54
CA SER A 254 2.67 8.49 1.18
C SER A 254 4.13 8.28 0.75
N SER A 255 5.05 7.95 1.69
CA SER A 255 6.48 7.84 1.38
C SER A 255 7.19 6.61 1.99
N ARG A 256 6.57 5.43 1.84
CA ARG A 256 7.17 4.16 2.28
C ARG A 256 8.48 3.83 1.57
N ILE A 257 8.56 4.11 0.27
CA ILE A 257 9.77 3.89 -0.54
C ILE A 257 10.91 4.78 -0.04
N GLY A 258 10.65 6.08 0.14
CA GLY A 258 11.64 7.03 0.66
C GLY A 258 12.17 6.63 2.04
N LEU A 259 11.30 6.17 2.94
CA LEU A 259 11.72 5.70 4.26
C LEU A 259 12.62 4.46 4.19
N ALA A 260 12.33 3.52 3.30
CA ALA A 260 13.15 2.34 3.14
C ALA A 260 14.50 2.63 2.47
N LEU A 261 14.51 3.51 1.47
CA LEU A 261 15.73 4.03 0.87
C LEU A 261 16.58 4.77 1.90
N THR A 262 15.97 5.54 2.81
CA THR A 262 16.67 6.18 3.93
C THR A 262 17.34 5.13 4.82
N CYS A 263 16.60 4.10 5.24
CA CYS A 263 17.17 3.03 6.06
C CYS A 263 18.33 2.32 5.34
N TRP A 264 18.16 2.00 4.06
CA TRP A 264 19.21 1.39 3.25
C TRP A 264 20.44 2.30 3.13
N TYR A 265 20.26 3.56 2.72
CA TYR A 265 21.35 4.50 2.45
C TYR A 265 22.20 4.75 3.69
N VAL A 266 21.57 5.02 4.84
CA VAL A 266 22.29 5.28 6.09
C VAL A 266 23.09 4.07 6.54
N HIS A 267 22.52 2.87 6.39
CA HIS A 267 23.24 1.63 6.65
C HIS A 267 24.40 1.44 5.66
N ASP A 268 24.18 1.68 4.36
CA ASP A 268 25.19 1.54 3.31
C ASP A 268 26.36 2.49 3.52
N LEU A 269 26.10 3.77 3.78
CA LEU A 269 27.12 4.77 4.11
C LEU A 269 27.99 4.33 5.30
N ARG A 270 27.36 3.85 6.38
CA ARG A 270 28.08 3.29 7.53
C ARG A 270 28.94 2.07 7.15
N GLN A 271 28.45 1.20 6.26
CA GLN A 271 29.25 0.07 5.75
C GLN A 271 30.44 0.53 4.90
N GLN A 272 30.25 1.55 4.05
CA GLN A 272 31.34 2.13 3.26
C GLN A 272 32.45 2.69 4.16
N HIS A 273 32.10 3.41 5.24
CA HIS A 273 33.11 3.86 6.21
C HIS A 273 33.84 2.69 6.87
N SER A 274 33.12 1.63 7.24
CA SER A 274 33.72 0.42 7.80
C SER A 274 34.68 -0.26 6.80
N GLN A 275 34.32 -0.33 5.52
CA GLN A 275 35.16 -0.91 4.46
C GLN A 275 36.41 -0.08 4.17
N ARG A 276 36.35 1.25 4.39
CA ARG A 276 37.50 2.15 4.32
C ARG A 276 38.40 2.10 5.57
N GLY A 277 38.12 1.21 6.52
CA GLY A 277 38.92 1.04 7.74
C GLY A 277 38.69 2.12 8.80
N CYS A 278 37.55 2.84 8.76
CA CYS A 278 37.21 3.82 9.79
C CYS A 278 37.03 3.12 11.15
N PRO A 279 37.72 3.56 12.23
CA PRO A 279 37.61 2.95 13.55
C PRO A 279 36.21 3.10 14.19
N ASP A 280 35.54 4.22 13.92
CA ASP A 280 34.15 4.47 14.33
C ASP A 280 33.27 4.87 13.14
N PRO A 281 32.77 3.89 12.37
CA PRO A 281 31.91 4.15 11.23
C PRO A 281 30.59 4.84 11.61
N LEU A 282 30.10 4.61 12.83
CA LEU A 282 28.86 5.23 13.30
C LEU A 282 29.10 6.72 13.55
N GLY A 283 30.10 7.07 14.35
CA GLY A 283 30.47 8.46 14.64
C GLY A 283 30.80 9.24 13.37
N GLN A 284 31.49 8.63 12.42
CA GLN A 284 31.75 9.26 11.11
C GLN A 284 30.46 9.54 10.34
N THR A 285 29.54 8.57 10.27
CA THR A 285 28.23 8.77 9.60
C THR A 285 27.44 9.91 10.25
N VAL A 286 27.43 9.97 11.58
CA VAL A 286 26.77 11.06 12.33
C VAL A 286 27.46 12.39 12.07
N GLY A 287 28.79 12.42 12.06
CA GLY A 287 29.60 13.59 11.74
C GLY A 287 29.29 14.15 10.36
N ASP A 288 29.25 13.29 9.33
CA ASP A 288 28.93 13.68 7.95
C ASP A 288 27.53 14.31 7.83
N ILE A 289 26.56 13.80 8.58
CA ILE A 289 25.22 14.37 8.66
C ILE A 289 25.26 15.73 9.37
N ILE A 290 25.83 15.81 10.58
CA ILE A 290 25.86 17.03 11.40
C ILE A 290 26.57 18.18 10.68
N GLN A 291 27.67 17.89 9.98
CA GLN A 291 28.41 18.91 9.22
C GLN A 291 27.57 19.54 8.11
N GLY A 292 26.69 18.76 7.48
CA GLY A 292 25.79 19.23 6.42
C GLY A 292 24.50 19.88 6.90
N LEU A 293 24.16 19.79 8.20
CA LEU A 293 22.95 20.40 8.76
C LEU A 293 23.15 21.90 9.11
N PRO A 294 22.09 22.73 9.00
CA PRO A 294 22.06 24.09 9.55
C PRO A 294 22.44 24.13 11.03
N ALA A 295 23.10 25.19 11.48
CA ALA A 295 23.68 25.27 12.84
C ALA A 295 22.65 25.07 13.96
N ASP A 296 21.42 25.56 13.76
CA ASP A 296 20.28 25.44 14.65
C ASP A 296 19.64 24.04 14.68
N ALA A 297 19.89 23.22 13.66
CA ALA A 297 19.38 21.84 13.54
C ALA A 297 20.40 20.76 13.99
N ARG A 298 21.59 21.15 14.45
CA ARG A 298 22.66 20.21 14.85
C ARG A 298 22.43 19.63 16.24
N ASP A 299 21.60 18.60 16.33
CA ASP A 299 21.49 17.75 17.52
C ASP A 299 22.19 16.41 17.29
N TYR A 300 23.42 16.29 17.79
CA TYR A 300 24.23 15.07 17.64
C TYR A 300 23.51 13.83 18.19
N ARG A 301 22.87 13.93 19.35
CA ARG A 301 22.24 12.79 20.02
C ARG A 301 21.03 12.32 19.22
N GLN A 302 20.22 13.26 18.74
CA GLN A 302 19.09 12.93 17.87
C GLN A 302 19.55 12.24 16.58
N VAL A 303 20.58 12.79 15.92
CA VAL A 303 21.13 12.20 14.69
C VAL A 303 21.66 10.80 14.96
N GLU A 304 22.44 10.60 16.02
CA GLU A 304 22.99 9.31 16.39
C GLU A 304 21.89 8.26 16.65
N ASP A 305 20.86 8.62 17.42
CA ASP A 305 19.73 7.74 17.71
C ASP A 305 18.98 7.32 16.43
N LYS A 306 18.79 8.26 15.49
CA LYS A 306 18.16 7.97 14.20
C LYS A 306 19.03 7.09 13.31
N VAL A 307 20.33 7.35 13.23
CA VAL A 307 21.27 6.53 12.46
C VAL A 307 21.27 5.09 12.99
N LYS A 308 21.25 4.92 14.32
CA LYS A 308 21.11 3.60 14.96
C LYS A 308 19.75 2.95 14.63
N GLU A 309 18.65 3.69 14.76
CA GLU A 309 17.27 3.22 14.45
C GLU A 309 17.19 2.70 13.01
N TRP A 310 17.60 3.52 12.05
CA TRP A 310 17.52 3.20 10.63
C TRP A 310 18.47 2.08 10.24
N SER A 311 19.70 2.05 10.77
CA SER A 311 20.65 0.96 10.54
C SER A 311 20.11 -0.39 11.01
N LYS A 312 19.44 -0.44 12.17
CA LYS A 312 18.83 -1.68 12.68
C LYS A 312 17.70 -2.20 11.77
N ARG A 313 16.97 -1.30 11.12
CA ARG A 313 15.83 -1.63 10.25
C ARG A 313 16.23 -1.91 8.79
N ALA A 314 17.50 -1.70 8.43
CA ALA A 314 17.96 -1.75 7.05
C ALA A 314 18.18 -3.16 6.49
N TRP A 315 18.25 -4.18 7.34
CA TRP A 315 18.69 -5.52 6.92
C TRP A 315 17.92 -6.13 5.73
N PRO A 316 16.57 -6.10 5.67
CA PRO A 316 15.83 -6.62 4.52
C PRO A 316 16.14 -5.84 3.23
N TRP A 317 16.25 -4.52 3.34
CA TRP A 317 16.53 -3.63 2.22
C TRP A 317 17.95 -3.82 1.69
N LYS A 318 18.91 -4.02 2.59
CA LYS A 318 20.28 -4.40 2.26
C LYS A 318 20.31 -5.71 1.46
N GLN A 319 19.55 -6.73 1.89
CA GLN A 319 19.51 -8.00 1.16
C GLN A 319 18.94 -7.82 -0.24
N LEU A 320 17.83 -7.10 -0.40
CA LEU A 320 17.24 -6.84 -1.71
C LEU A 320 18.20 -6.06 -2.62
N ALA A 321 18.77 -4.96 -2.12
CA ALA A 321 19.72 -4.15 -2.88
C ALA A 321 20.97 -4.96 -3.29
N ARG A 322 21.45 -5.87 -2.44
CA ARG A 322 22.53 -6.82 -2.77
C ARG A 322 22.12 -7.76 -3.90
N ILE A 323 20.94 -8.37 -3.79
CA ILE A 323 20.43 -9.35 -4.77
C ILE A 323 20.28 -8.71 -6.16
N ALA A 324 19.66 -7.53 -6.23
CA ALA A 324 19.51 -6.78 -7.48
C ALA A 324 20.77 -6.03 -7.90
N ARG A 325 21.80 -5.98 -7.05
CA ARG A 325 22.99 -5.14 -7.22
C ARG A 325 22.66 -3.65 -7.47
N SER A 326 21.52 -3.19 -6.97
CA SER A 326 21.03 -1.82 -7.15
C SER A 326 20.00 -1.47 -6.09
N PRO A 327 20.06 -0.25 -5.49
CA PRO A 327 19.02 0.22 -4.57
C PRO A 327 17.67 0.46 -5.26
N ASN A 328 17.65 0.57 -6.59
CA ASN A 328 16.41 0.78 -7.36
C ASN A 328 15.38 -0.30 -7.06
N ILE A 329 15.77 -1.54 -6.71
CA ILE A 329 14.84 -2.61 -6.36
C ILE A 329 13.84 -2.19 -5.27
N LEU A 330 14.25 -1.30 -4.35
CA LEU A 330 13.41 -0.82 -3.26
C LEU A 330 12.26 0.07 -3.75
N CYS A 331 12.42 0.71 -4.91
CA CYS A 331 11.37 1.47 -5.58
C CYS A 331 10.31 0.56 -6.20
N PHE A 332 10.68 -0.68 -6.51
CA PHE A 332 9.82 -1.67 -7.17
C PHE A 332 9.24 -2.69 -6.19
N LEU A 333 9.09 -2.32 -4.92
CA LEU A 333 8.41 -3.16 -3.94
C LEU A 333 6.91 -2.87 -3.90
N PRO A 334 6.08 -3.90 -3.76
CA PRO A 334 4.63 -3.75 -3.83
C PRO A 334 4.08 -2.91 -2.68
N GLN A 335 3.10 -2.07 -3.01
CA GLN A 335 2.45 -1.15 -2.09
C GLN A 335 1.01 -1.60 -1.80
N GLY A 336 0.83 -2.86 -1.42
CA GLY A 336 -0.50 -3.47 -1.21
C GLY A 336 -1.16 -3.96 -2.49
N VAL A 337 -0.35 -4.30 -3.51
CA VAL A 337 -0.80 -4.89 -4.78
C VAL A 337 -0.23 -6.29 -4.92
N GLY A 338 -0.95 -7.20 -5.56
CA GLY A 338 -0.51 -8.56 -5.84
C GLY A 338 -0.16 -8.75 -7.31
N TYR A 339 0.71 -9.72 -7.60
CA TYR A 339 0.98 -10.13 -8.99
C TYR A 339 -0.23 -10.84 -9.60
N PHE A 340 -0.92 -11.67 -8.81
CA PHE A 340 -2.14 -12.36 -9.23
C PHE A 340 -3.39 -11.56 -8.86
N SER A 341 -4.31 -11.45 -9.81
CA SER A 341 -5.57 -10.72 -9.60
C SER A 341 -6.49 -11.45 -8.62
N GLY A 342 -7.09 -10.70 -7.69
CA GLY A 342 -8.07 -11.23 -6.74
C GLY A 342 -7.49 -11.82 -5.44
N GLU A 343 -6.18 -11.76 -5.24
CA GLU A 343 -5.52 -12.16 -3.99
C GLU A 343 -5.15 -10.96 -3.11
N GLU A 344 -4.90 -11.21 -1.82
CA GLU A 344 -4.39 -10.17 -0.92
C GLU A 344 -3.03 -9.66 -1.44
N GLY A 345 -2.98 -8.35 -1.70
CA GLY A 345 -1.77 -7.73 -2.23
C GLY A 345 -0.63 -7.76 -1.21
N SER A 346 0.59 -8.02 -1.69
CA SER A 346 1.76 -7.94 -0.83
C SER A 346 2.10 -6.48 -0.52
N SER A 347 2.60 -6.25 0.68
CA SER A 347 3.13 -4.97 1.13
C SER A 347 4.65 -5.06 1.24
N MET A 348 5.30 -3.93 1.05
CA MET A 348 6.72 -3.75 1.35
C MET A 348 7.12 -4.27 2.73
N THR A 349 6.23 -4.22 3.72
CA THR A 349 6.49 -4.74 5.08
C THR A 349 6.65 -6.26 5.15
N ASP A 350 6.11 -7.02 4.19
CA ASP A 350 6.19 -8.49 4.16
C ASP A 350 7.65 -8.98 4.01
N TYR A 351 8.50 -8.20 3.33
CA TYR A 351 9.92 -8.52 3.18
C TYR A 351 10.68 -8.43 4.50
N ARG A 352 10.18 -7.71 5.51
CA ARG A 352 10.84 -7.58 6.82
C ARG A 352 10.83 -8.87 7.63
N THR A 353 9.91 -9.79 7.33
CA THR A 353 9.79 -11.07 8.05
C THR A 353 10.61 -12.20 7.42
N LEU A 354 11.23 -11.96 6.27
CA LEU A 354 12.01 -12.96 5.57
C LEU A 354 13.32 -13.26 6.29
N LYS A 355 13.72 -14.53 6.26
CA LYS A 355 15.01 -15.02 6.79
C LYS A 355 16.08 -15.03 5.70
N LYS A 356 17.34 -15.14 6.10
CA LYS A 356 18.50 -15.17 5.18
C LYS A 356 18.34 -16.21 4.06
N THR A 357 17.96 -17.44 4.40
CA THR A 357 17.76 -18.52 3.43
C THR A 357 16.61 -18.26 2.45
N GLN A 358 15.59 -17.51 2.88
CA GLN A 358 14.52 -17.08 1.98
C GLN A 358 15.02 -16.03 1.00
N PHE A 359 15.87 -15.09 1.42
CA PHE A 359 16.53 -14.16 0.50
C PHE A 359 17.48 -14.86 -0.49
N GLU A 360 18.18 -15.91 -0.06
CA GLU A 360 19.01 -16.76 -0.95
C GLU A 360 18.15 -17.48 -2.00
N ALA A 361 16.99 -18.00 -1.60
CA ALA A 361 16.03 -18.59 -2.53
C ALA A 361 15.47 -17.54 -3.52
N MET A 362 15.11 -16.34 -3.04
CA MET A 362 14.68 -15.23 -3.91
C MET A 362 15.77 -14.86 -4.93
N GLU A 363 17.02 -14.80 -4.50
CA GLU A 363 18.17 -14.49 -5.37
C GLU A 363 18.29 -15.52 -6.50
N ALA A 364 18.23 -16.81 -6.18
CA ALA A 364 18.28 -17.88 -7.18
C ALA A 364 17.11 -17.80 -8.17
N VAL A 365 15.89 -17.52 -7.68
CA VAL A 365 14.69 -17.37 -8.53
C VAL A 365 14.82 -16.15 -9.44
N LEU A 366 15.24 -14.99 -8.92
CA LEU A 366 15.42 -13.79 -9.73
C LEU A 366 16.51 -13.95 -10.78
N GLN A 367 17.64 -14.59 -10.43
CA GLN A 367 18.69 -14.87 -11.41
C GLN A 367 18.22 -15.83 -12.51
N GLN A 368 17.40 -16.81 -12.17
CA GLN A 368 16.89 -17.79 -13.13
C GLN A 368 15.84 -17.19 -14.07
N PHE A 369 14.87 -16.45 -13.53
CA PHE A 369 13.68 -16.04 -14.29
C PHE A 369 13.63 -14.55 -14.65
N ARG A 370 14.41 -13.71 -13.95
CA ARG A 370 14.45 -12.25 -14.17
C ARG A 370 15.87 -11.70 -14.14
N PRO A 371 16.81 -12.26 -14.94
CA PRO A 371 18.22 -11.86 -14.91
C PRO A 371 18.46 -10.40 -15.32
N ARG A 372 17.52 -9.80 -16.05
CA ARG A 372 17.57 -8.41 -16.53
C ARG A 372 16.75 -7.45 -15.68
N LEU A 373 16.31 -7.89 -14.48
CA LEU A 373 15.58 -7.03 -13.55
C LEU A 373 16.36 -5.73 -13.31
N LEU A 374 15.72 -4.59 -13.55
CA LEU A 374 16.28 -3.23 -13.43
C LEU A 374 17.36 -2.85 -14.46
N GLN A 375 17.67 -3.68 -15.46
CA GLN A 375 18.76 -3.39 -16.41
C GLN A 375 18.60 -2.03 -17.10
N ASN A 376 17.35 -1.66 -17.44
CA ASN A 376 17.04 -0.41 -18.15
C ASN A 376 16.56 0.71 -17.20
N VAL A 377 16.62 0.49 -15.89
CA VAL A 377 16.25 1.54 -14.92
C VAL A 377 17.46 2.45 -14.69
N PRO A 378 17.31 3.79 -14.79
CA PRO A 378 18.39 4.72 -14.53
C PRO A 378 19.06 4.47 -13.16
N PRO A 379 20.40 4.47 -13.06
CA PRO A 379 21.10 4.15 -11.81
C PRO A 379 20.70 5.03 -10.62
N ASP A 380 20.30 6.27 -10.88
CA ASP A 380 19.87 7.28 -9.92
C ASP A 380 18.35 7.37 -9.75
N PHE A 381 17.57 6.46 -10.33
CA PHE A 381 16.10 6.47 -10.22
C PHE A 381 15.60 6.50 -8.77
N PHE A 382 16.27 5.79 -7.86
CA PHE A 382 15.94 5.80 -6.44
C PHE A 382 16.02 7.20 -5.80
N GLU A 383 16.83 8.11 -6.34
CA GLU A 383 16.98 9.46 -5.83
C GLU A 383 15.67 10.26 -5.90
N ILE A 384 14.78 9.91 -6.85
CA ILE A 384 13.47 10.54 -6.98
C ILE A 384 12.69 10.42 -5.69
N PHE A 385 12.64 9.22 -5.12
CA PHE A 385 11.88 8.93 -3.91
C PHE A 385 12.69 9.20 -2.63
N LEU A 386 14.01 9.09 -2.69
CA LEU A 386 14.87 9.40 -1.55
C LEU A 386 14.86 10.91 -1.26
N TYR A 387 15.04 11.75 -2.28
CA TYR A 387 15.18 13.19 -2.15
C TYR A 387 13.96 14.00 -2.59
N ASN A 388 12.85 13.36 -2.97
CA ASN A 388 11.69 14.01 -3.60
C ASN A 388 12.09 14.88 -4.80
N ARG A 389 12.98 14.35 -5.65
CA ARG A 389 13.56 15.10 -6.78
C ARG A 389 13.19 14.48 -8.10
N LEU A 390 12.22 15.07 -8.79
CA LEU A 390 11.79 14.60 -10.10
C LEU A 390 12.83 14.93 -11.18
N PRO A 391 13.02 14.03 -12.17
CA PRO A 391 13.74 14.36 -13.39
C PRO A 391 12.91 15.32 -14.24
N ALA A 392 13.61 16.17 -15.01
CA ALA A 392 12.97 17.12 -15.92
C ALA A 392 12.16 16.42 -17.02
N ALA A 393 12.66 15.29 -17.54
CA ALA A 393 11.96 14.47 -18.52
C ALA A 393 10.96 13.51 -17.84
N ARG A 394 9.96 13.06 -18.60
CA ARG A 394 9.07 11.96 -18.21
C ARG A 394 9.65 10.63 -18.67
N PHE A 395 9.37 9.57 -17.92
CA PHE A 395 9.61 8.21 -18.40
C PHE A 395 8.48 7.77 -19.32
N ALA A 396 8.78 6.95 -20.33
CA ALA A 396 7.77 6.46 -21.28
C ALA A 396 6.55 5.81 -20.59
N PHE A 397 6.78 5.02 -19.55
CA PHE A 397 5.69 4.37 -18.82
C PHE A 397 4.73 5.33 -18.11
N GLU A 398 5.13 6.58 -17.88
CA GLU A 398 4.24 7.59 -17.30
C GLU A 398 3.09 7.96 -18.26
N GLN A 399 3.22 7.69 -19.57
CA GLN A 399 2.21 7.99 -20.59
C GLN A 399 1.34 6.78 -20.99
N TRP A 400 1.75 5.56 -20.63
CA TRP A 400 1.01 4.34 -20.98
C TRP A 400 -0.29 4.22 -20.19
N MET A 401 -1.30 3.54 -20.70
CA MET A 401 -2.54 3.32 -19.96
C MET A 401 -2.35 2.29 -18.84
N ASP A 402 -2.98 2.50 -17.68
CA ASP A 402 -2.86 1.59 -16.53
C ASP A 402 -3.37 0.19 -16.90
N GLU A 403 -4.48 0.11 -17.64
CA GLU A 403 -5.08 -1.15 -18.08
C GLU A 403 -4.15 -1.91 -19.02
N GLU A 404 -3.52 -1.22 -19.98
CA GLU A 404 -2.56 -1.82 -20.90
C GLU A 404 -1.37 -2.40 -20.14
N MET A 405 -0.79 -1.62 -19.22
CA MET A 405 0.33 -2.09 -18.40
C MET A 405 -0.04 -3.37 -17.65
N LEU A 406 -1.22 -3.41 -17.01
CA LEU A 406 -1.65 -4.56 -16.22
C LEU A 406 -1.86 -5.86 -17.02
N GLN A 407 -2.06 -5.76 -18.34
CA GLN A 407 -2.20 -6.93 -19.22
C GLN A 407 -0.87 -7.44 -19.77
N GLU A 408 0.23 -6.69 -19.62
CA GLU A 408 1.54 -7.11 -20.08
C GLU A 408 2.10 -8.26 -19.23
N PRO A 409 2.70 -9.29 -19.84
CA PRO A 409 3.50 -10.29 -19.13
C PRO A 409 4.65 -9.65 -18.35
N LEU A 410 5.10 -10.31 -17.28
CA LEU A 410 6.12 -9.78 -16.37
C LEU A 410 7.47 -9.47 -17.04
N ASP A 411 7.80 -10.20 -18.10
CA ASP A 411 9.02 -10.13 -18.91
C ASP A 411 8.73 -9.54 -20.31
N SER A 412 7.63 -8.81 -20.48
CA SER A 412 7.30 -8.12 -21.73
C SER A 412 8.43 -7.17 -22.15
N SER A 413 8.85 -7.25 -23.42
CA SER A 413 9.83 -6.34 -24.01
C SER A 413 9.37 -4.88 -24.02
N LYS A 414 8.06 -4.62 -23.88
CA LYS A 414 7.54 -3.27 -23.69
C LYS A 414 8.20 -2.59 -22.48
N PHE A 415 8.42 -3.33 -21.40
CA PHE A 415 9.05 -2.79 -20.19
C PHE A 415 10.54 -2.46 -20.36
N ASP A 416 11.19 -2.95 -21.42
CA ASP A 416 12.59 -2.58 -21.70
C ASP A 416 12.71 -1.07 -22.01
N HIS A 417 11.66 -0.49 -22.58
CA HIS A 417 11.57 0.93 -22.95
C HIS A 417 10.85 1.79 -21.91
N ALA A 418 10.44 1.21 -20.76
CA ALA A 418 9.64 1.91 -19.77
C ALA A 418 10.30 3.21 -19.28
N PHE A 419 11.62 3.19 -19.12
CA PHE A 419 12.38 4.31 -18.55
C PHE A 419 13.06 5.18 -19.61
N ASP A 420 12.72 4.99 -20.89
CA ASP A 420 13.24 5.86 -21.95
C ASP A 420 12.71 7.29 -21.73
N PRO A 421 13.58 8.31 -21.79
CA PRO A 421 13.18 9.69 -21.57
C PRO A 421 12.26 10.14 -22.70
N GLN A 422 11.11 10.70 -22.34
CA GLN A 422 10.17 11.32 -23.26
C GLN A 422 10.40 12.84 -23.29
N PRO A 423 10.30 13.46 -24.48
CA PRO A 423 10.24 14.91 -24.58
C PRO A 423 9.00 15.43 -23.81
N ASN A 424 9.16 16.60 -23.20
CA ASN A 424 8.12 17.24 -22.37
C ASN A 424 6.94 17.75 -23.19
#